data_AF-A0A6F8U332-F1
#
_entry.id   AF-A0A6F8U332-F1
#
_cell.length_a   1.000
_cell.length_b   1.000
_cell.length_c   1.000
_cell.angle_alpha   90.00
_cell.angle_beta   90.00
_cell.angle_gamma   90.00
#
_symmetry.space_group_name_H-M   'P 1'
#
loop_
_entity.id
_entity.type
_entity.pdbx_description
1 polymer ?
#
loop_
_entity_poly.entity_id
_entity_poly.type
_entity_poly.pdbx_seq_one_letter_code
_entity_poly.pdbx_strand_id
1 'polypeptide(L)'
;MKCSVYIATSADGYIATPDGGVDWLHTAGNLEADMRENPDMGFQSFIDSVDCMVMGRKCMDVISGMNLAPDQWPYGDLHIVVLSHSISEPPENLQGKVEMYAGEIQDLMAELANKGFKHAYIDGGSTITSFLNLGLINEMTITKAPILLGGGIALFGSLNQQIRLEEAEAIAFPNNFIQTKYKVS
;
A
#
# COMPACT_ATOMS: atom_id res chain seq x y z
N MET A 1 -5.01 -17.28 -3.09
CA MET A 1 -3.86 -16.35 -2.94
C MET A 1 -4.19 -15.43 -1.77
N LYS A 2 -3.25 -15.17 -0.86
CA LYS A 2 -3.41 -14.24 0.26
C LYS A 2 -3.24 -12.81 -0.26
N CYS A 3 -4.05 -11.86 0.22
CA CYS A 3 -3.86 -10.43 -0.02
C CYS A 3 -3.62 -9.68 1.29
N SER A 4 -2.59 -8.86 1.31
CA SER A 4 -2.25 -8.03 2.46
C SER A 4 -2.12 -6.56 2.06
N VAL A 5 -2.56 -5.69 2.96
CA VAL A 5 -2.31 -4.25 2.89
C VAL A 5 -1.20 -3.91 3.87
N TYR A 6 -0.27 -3.06 3.45
CA TYR A 6 0.73 -2.44 4.31
C TYR A 6 0.82 -0.97 3.93
N ILE A 7 0.30 -0.08 4.77
CA ILE A 7 0.12 1.33 4.37
C ILE A 7 0.32 2.29 5.54
N ALA A 8 0.85 3.47 5.24
CA ALA A 8 0.93 4.58 6.19
C ALA A 8 -0.24 5.56 5.98
N THR A 9 -0.75 6.13 7.07
CA THR A 9 -1.81 7.14 7.03
C THR A 9 -1.61 8.19 8.13
N SER A 10 -2.14 9.39 7.94
CA SER A 10 -2.27 10.38 9.01
C SER A 10 -3.21 9.90 10.12
N ALA A 11 -3.19 10.55 11.27
CA ALA A 11 -4.06 10.20 12.39
C ALA A 11 -5.57 10.33 12.05
N ASP A 12 -5.91 11.20 11.11
CA ASP A 12 -7.25 11.42 10.56
C ASP A 12 -7.57 10.62 9.28
N GLY A 13 -6.71 9.69 8.86
CA GLY A 13 -7.05 8.66 7.86
C GLY A 13 -6.76 9.02 6.40
N TYR A 14 -5.88 9.98 6.14
CA TYR A 14 -5.42 10.34 4.81
C TYR A 14 -4.07 9.68 4.48
N ILE A 15 -3.88 9.23 3.25
CA ILE A 15 -2.65 8.59 2.76
C ILE A 15 -1.78 9.53 1.93
N ALA A 16 -2.36 10.65 1.48
CA ALA A 16 -1.65 11.71 0.76
C ALA A 16 -2.40 13.04 0.91
N THR A 17 -1.70 14.14 0.68
CA THR A 17 -2.29 15.48 0.54
C THR A 17 -3.21 15.55 -0.69
N PRO A 18 -4.04 16.62 -0.85
CA PRO A 18 -4.97 16.73 -1.98
C PRO A 18 -4.32 16.65 -3.37
N ASP A 19 -3.05 17.06 -3.49
CA ASP A 19 -2.21 16.99 -4.69
C ASP A 19 -1.43 15.68 -4.82
N GLY A 20 -1.59 14.73 -3.89
CA GLY A 20 -0.94 13.41 -3.92
C GLY A 20 0.41 13.34 -3.22
N GLY A 21 0.84 14.41 -2.54
CA GLY A 21 2.09 14.49 -1.81
C GLY A 21 2.13 13.60 -0.55
N VAL A 22 3.30 13.02 -0.30
CA VAL A 22 3.56 12.12 0.83
C VAL A 22 4.75 12.55 1.71
N ASP A 23 5.38 13.69 1.40
CA ASP A 23 6.58 14.19 2.08
C ASP A 23 6.41 14.34 3.59
N TRP A 24 5.17 14.59 4.04
CA TRP A 24 4.83 14.68 5.46
C TRP A 24 5.19 13.41 6.25
N LEU A 25 5.29 12.24 5.62
CA LEU A 25 5.74 11.00 6.27
C LEU A 25 7.16 11.14 6.84
N HIS A 26 8.03 11.91 6.17
CA HIS A 26 9.42 12.09 6.59
C HIS A 26 9.57 13.07 7.76
N THR A 27 8.56 13.90 8.02
CA THR A 27 8.64 14.97 9.04
C THR A 27 7.61 14.84 10.16
N ALA A 28 6.63 13.95 10.04
CA ALA A 28 5.54 13.84 11.02
C ALA A 28 5.99 13.32 12.38
N GLY A 29 7.00 12.44 12.41
CA GLY A 29 7.46 11.79 13.64
C GLY A 29 8.47 12.61 14.45
N ASN A 30 8.86 12.07 15.60
CA ASN A 30 10.04 12.54 16.31
C ASN A 30 11.31 12.09 15.56
N LEU A 31 11.97 13.02 14.87
CA LEU A 31 13.15 12.75 14.04
C LEU A 31 14.41 12.38 14.85
N GLU A 32 14.43 12.74 16.14
CA GLU A 32 15.53 12.44 17.06
C GLU A 32 15.34 11.08 17.77
N ALA A 33 14.27 10.35 17.44
CA ALA A 33 13.96 9.08 18.07
C ALA A 33 14.93 7.97 17.63
N ASP A 34 15.31 7.11 18.57
CA ASP A 34 16.14 5.95 18.30
C ASP A 34 15.32 4.83 17.63
N MET A 35 15.45 4.70 16.32
CA MET A 35 14.74 3.70 15.51
C MET A 35 15.60 2.48 15.16
N ARG A 36 16.76 2.28 15.81
CA ARG A 36 17.71 1.20 15.42
C ARG A 36 17.10 -0.20 15.46
N GLU A 37 16.16 -0.46 16.36
CA GLU A 37 15.50 -1.77 16.45
C GLU A 37 14.53 -2.04 15.27
N ASN A 38 13.89 -1.00 14.73
CA ASN A 38 12.87 -1.12 13.68
C ASN A 38 12.96 0.08 12.71
N PRO A 39 14.05 0.20 11.92
CA PRO A 39 14.34 1.41 11.16
C PRO A 39 13.32 1.72 10.06
N ASP A 40 12.64 0.71 9.53
CA ASP A 40 11.64 0.79 8.46
C ASP A 40 10.24 0.33 8.92
N MET A 41 10.07 0.15 10.23
CA MET A 41 8.85 -0.35 10.87
C MET A 41 8.37 -1.71 10.33
N GLY A 42 9.26 -2.53 9.74
CA GLY A 42 8.95 -3.86 9.23
C GLY A 42 8.62 -3.93 7.74
N PHE A 43 8.78 -2.82 7.00
CA PHE A 43 8.45 -2.77 5.57
C PHE A 43 9.27 -3.75 4.73
N GLN A 44 10.58 -3.86 4.95
CA GLN A 44 11.43 -4.80 4.21
C GLN A 44 11.00 -6.24 4.46
N SER A 45 10.76 -6.60 5.74
CA SER A 45 10.27 -7.94 6.07
C SER A 45 8.90 -8.24 5.44
N PHE A 46 8.05 -7.22 5.25
CA PHE A 46 6.78 -7.38 4.56
C PHE A 46 6.99 -7.59 3.05
N ILE A 47 7.83 -6.79 2.41
CA ILE A 47 8.15 -6.92 0.98
C ILE A 47 8.78 -8.29 0.68
N ASP A 48 9.70 -8.76 1.53
CA ASP A 48 10.31 -10.09 1.39
C ASP A 48 9.30 -11.25 1.53
N SER A 49 8.12 -10.97 2.10
CA SER A 49 7.07 -11.96 2.32
C SER A 49 6.06 -12.07 1.18
N VAL A 50 6.03 -11.10 0.26
CA VAL A 50 5.06 -11.04 -0.85
C VAL A 50 5.69 -11.49 -2.16
N ASP A 51 4.88 -12.09 -3.02
CA ASP A 51 5.31 -12.58 -4.32
C ASP A 51 5.00 -11.58 -5.45
N CYS A 52 4.00 -10.71 -5.26
CA CYS A 52 3.62 -9.67 -6.20
C CYS A 52 2.97 -8.46 -5.51
N MET A 53 2.84 -7.36 -6.24
CA MET A 53 2.11 -6.16 -5.85
C MET A 53 1.01 -5.85 -6.86
N VAL A 54 -0.15 -5.44 -6.37
CA VAL A 54 -1.24 -4.92 -7.19
C VAL A 54 -1.57 -3.51 -6.70
N MET A 55 -1.48 -2.53 -7.59
CA MET A 55 -1.80 -1.15 -7.29
C MET A 55 -2.70 -0.51 -8.34
N GLY A 56 -3.29 0.63 -8.00
CA GLY A 56 -4.08 1.42 -8.96
C GLY A 56 -3.23 2.46 -9.69
N ARG A 57 -3.72 2.95 -10.84
CA ARG A 57 -3.07 4.02 -11.63
C ARG A 57 -2.59 5.22 -10.79
N LYS A 58 -3.43 5.74 -9.88
CA LYS A 58 -3.05 6.91 -9.06
C LYS A 58 -1.85 6.64 -8.14
N CYS A 59 -1.72 5.41 -7.62
CA CYS A 59 -0.57 5.01 -6.82
C CYS A 59 0.68 4.92 -7.70
N MET A 60 0.56 4.34 -8.90
CA MET A 60 1.62 4.34 -9.90
C MET A 60 2.06 5.78 -10.27
N ASP A 61 1.12 6.70 -10.48
CA ASP A 61 1.42 8.10 -10.82
C ASP A 61 2.24 8.78 -9.70
N VAL A 62 1.90 8.52 -8.43
CA VAL A 62 2.67 9.03 -7.27
C VAL A 62 4.07 8.42 -7.23
N ILE A 63 4.21 7.10 -7.38
CA ILE A 63 5.52 6.41 -7.40
C ILE A 63 6.38 6.93 -8.56
N SER A 64 5.78 7.15 -9.74
CA SER A 64 6.47 7.73 -10.89
C SER A 64 6.95 9.16 -10.58
N GLY A 65 6.11 9.98 -9.93
CA GLY A 65 6.43 11.35 -9.56
C GLY A 65 7.58 11.50 -8.56
N MET A 66 7.86 10.46 -7.75
CA MET A 66 8.99 10.44 -6.82
C MET A 66 10.36 10.42 -7.53
N ASN A 67 10.40 10.06 -8.82
CA ASN A 67 11.64 10.00 -9.63
C ASN A 67 12.79 9.25 -8.93
N LEU A 68 12.45 8.11 -8.32
CA LEU A 68 13.41 7.29 -7.58
C LEU A 68 14.54 6.80 -8.50
N ALA A 69 15.78 6.98 -8.05
CA ALA A 69 16.93 6.37 -8.70
C ALA A 69 16.86 4.83 -8.61
N PRO A 70 17.55 4.08 -9.49
CA PRO A 70 17.48 2.61 -9.49
C PRO A 70 17.84 1.95 -8.16
N ASP A 71 18.80 2.52 -7.42
CA ASP A 71 19.24 2.08 -6.10
C ASP A 71 18.26 2.44 -4.97
N GLN A 72 17.31 3.33 -5.23
CA GLN A 72 16.24 3.73 -4.31
C GLN A 72 14.94 2.97 -4.57
N TRP A 73 14.89 2.09 -5.58
CA TRP A 73 13.69 1.32 -5.90
C TRP A 73 13.40 0.29 -4.81
N PRO A 74 12.31 0.45 -4.02
CA PRO A 74 12.12 -0.33 -2.80
C PRO A 74 11.55 -1.73 -3.07
N TYR A 75 11.05 -1.98 -4.28
CA TYR A 75 10.33 -3.21 -4.62
C TYR A 75 11.23 -4.27 -5.27
N GLY A 76 12.52 -4.00 -5.48
CA GLY A 76 13.43 -4.94 -6.13
C GLY A 76 12.85 -5.50 -7.45
N ASP A 77 12.87 -6.83 -7.58
CA ASP A 77 12.34 -7.58 -8.73
C ASP A 77 10.88 -8.02 -8.57
N LEU A 78 10.14 -7.48 -7.58
CA LEU A 78 8.76 -7.85 -7.32
C LEU A 78 7.90 -7.66 -8.57
N HIS A 79 7.03 -8.62 -8.87
CA HIS A 79 6.10 -8.49 -9.98
C HIS A 79 5.00 -7.49 -9.61
N ILE A 80 4.96 -6.33 -10.28
CA ILE A 80 4.01 -5.26 -9.99
C ILE A 80 2.97 -5.13 -11.11
N VAL A 81 1.69 -5.25 -10.76
CA VAL A 81 0.56 -5.07 -11.67
C VAL A 81 -0.19 -3.78 -11.34
N VAL A 82 -0.47 -2.97 -12.36
CA VAL A 82 -1.19 -1.71 -12.25
C VAL A 82 -2.57 -1.85 -12.88
N LEU A 83 -3.61 -1.71 -12.06
CA LEU A 83 -5.00 -1.66 -12.50
C LEU A 83 -5.31 -0.31 -13.17
N SER A 84 -5.67 -0.36 -14.45
CA SER A 84 -6.05 0.81 -15.24
C SER A 84 -6.90 0.43 -16.44
N HIS A 85 -8.09 1.05 -16.57
CA HIS A 85 -8.90 0.99 -17.80
C HIS A 85 -8.68 2.19 -18.72
N SER A 86 -7.96 3.22 -18.28
CA SER A 86 -7.82 4.49 -19.00
C SER A 86 -6.55 4.60 -19.84
N ILE A 87 -5.49 3.91 -19.41
CA ILE A 87 -4.19 3.90 -20.06
C ILE A 87 -3.67 2.47 -20.08
N SER A 88 -2.99 2.11 -21.17
CA SER A 88 -2.39 0.79 -21.38
C SER A 88 -0.87 0.77 -21.22
N GLU A 89 -0.23 1.94 -21.16
CA GLU A 89 1.23 2.08 -21.06
C GLU A 89 1.60 2.81 -19.77
N PRO A 90 2.63 2.35 -19.04
CA PRO A 90 3.12 3.05 -17.87
C PRO A 90 3.98 4.28 -18.26
N PRO A 91 4.20 5.22 -17.34
CA PRO A 91 5.19 6.29 -17.50
C PRO A 91 6.58 5.75 -17.86
N GLU A 92 7.37 6.52 -18.60
CA GLU A 92 8.68 6.11 -19.13
C GLU A 92 9.62 5.57 -18.04
N ASN A 93 9.64 6.22 -16.87
CA ASN A 93 10.51 5.82 -15.74
C ASN A 93 10.07 4.53 -15.02
N LEU A 94 8.89 4.00 -15.36
CA LEU A 94 8.34 2.74 -14.84
C LEU A 94 8.21 1.64 -15.91
N GLN A 95 8.57 1.92 -17.17
CA GLN A 95 8.60 0.89 -18.21
C GLN A 95 9.53 -0.26 -17.82
N GLY A 96 9.04 -1.50 -17.97
CA GLY A 96 9.75 -2.70 -17.57
C GLY A 96 9.74 -3.00 -16.06
N LYS A 97 9.23 -2.10 -15.22
CA LYS A 97 9.06 -2.32 -13.77
C LYS A 97 7.63 -2.72 -13.39
N VAL A 98 6.65 -2.39 -14.23
CA VAL A 98 5.24 -2.65 -13.98
C VAL A 98 4.54 -3.25 -15.20
N GLU A 99 3.52 -4.06 -14.97
CA GLU A 99 2.59 -4.59 -15.97
C GLU A 99 1.24 -3.87 -15.84
N MET A 100 0.70 -3.38 -16.95
CA MET A 100 -0.62 -2.73 -16.98
C MET A 100 -1.72 -3.78 -17.17
N TYR A 101 -2.79 -3.71 -16.38
CA TYR A 101 -3.91 -4.63 -16.45
C TYR A 101 -5.26 -3.89 -16.44
N ALA A 102 -6.13 -4.24 -17.40
CA ALA A 102 -7.40 -3.57 -17.65
C ALA A 102 -8.63 -4.50 -17.52
N GLY A 103 -8.46 -5.70 -16.97
CA GLY A 103 -9.56 -6.64 -16.69
C GLY A 103 -10.13 -6.50 -15.29
N GLU A 104 -10.98 -7.45 -14.91
CA GLU A 104 -11.56 -7.51 -13.57
C GLU A 104 -10.54 -8.02 -12.53
N ILE A 105 -10.66 -7.53 -11.30
CA ILE A 105 -9.76 -7.90 -10.19
C ILE A 105 -9.81 -9.42 -9.93
N GLN A 106 -10.99 -10.03 -9.95
CA GLN A 106 -11.13 -11.46 -9.67
C GLN A 106 -10.40 -12.33 -10.70
N ASP A 107 -10.44 -11.93 -11.97
CA ASP A 107 -9.74 -12.61 -13.05
C ASP A 107 -8.22 -12.48 -12.88
N LEU A 108 -7.73 -11.26 -12.58
CA LEU A 108 -6.30 -11.05 -12.29
C LEU A 108 -5.82 -11.94 -11.15
N MET A 109 -6.60 -12.01 -10.08
CA MET A 109 -6.27 -12.81 -8.91
C MET A 109 -6.21 -14.31 -9.22
N ALA A 110 -7.10 -14.80 -10.09
CA ALA A 110 -7.06 -16.17 -10.58
C ALA A 110 -5.85 -16.42 -11.49
N GLU A 111 -5.54 -15.50 -12.40
CA GLU A 111 -4.37 -15.57 -13.27
C GLU A 111 -3.06 -15.61 -12.48
N LEU A 112 -2.89 -14.71 -11.51
CA LEU A 112 -1.73 -14.68 -10.64
C LEU A 112 -1.61 -15.98 -9.81
N ALA A 113 -2.71 -16.47 -9.24
CA ALA A 113 -2.70 -17.74 -8.53
C ALA A 113 -2.30 -18.92 -9.45
N ASN A 114 -2.77 -18.95 -10.69
CA ASN A 114 -2.42 -19.98 -11.68
C ASN A 114 -0.95 -19.90 -12.11
N LYS A 115 -0.35 -18.69 -12.11
CA LYS A 115 1.10 -18.48 -12.32
C LYS A 115 1.94 -18.87 -11.09
N GLY A 116 1.30 -19.23 -9.97
CA GLY A 116 1.96 -19.72 -8.76
C GLY A 116 2.21 -18.68 -7.68
N PHE A 117 1.75 -17.43 -7.85
CA PHE A 117 1.81 -16.40 -6.83
C PHE A 117 0.90 -16.78 -5.64
N LYS A 118 1.38 -16.60 -4.41
CA LYS A 118 0.69 -17.03 -3.18
C LYS A 118 0.32 -15.88 -2.26
N HIS A 119 1.05 -14.77 -2.31
CA HIS A 119 0.85 -13.61 -1.46
C HIS A 119 1.02 -12.30 -2.23
N ALA A 120 -0.04 -11.50 -2.30
CA ALA A 120 -0.08 -10.22 -2.99
C ALA A 120 -0.12 -9.05 -1.99
N TYR A 121 0.73 -8.05 -2.22
CA TYR A 121 0.63 -6.73 -1.61
C TYR A 121 -0.38 -5.87 -2.39
N ILE A 122 -1.41 -5.36 -1.71
CA ILE A 122 -2.43 -4.49 -2.31
C ILE A 122 -2.21 -3.05 -1.85
N ASP A 123 -1.97 -2.15 -2.80
CA ASP A 123 -1.63 -0.75 -2.52
C ASP A 123 -2.49 0.26 -3.30
N GLY A 124 -2.61 1.45 -2.74
CA GLY A 124 -3.44 2.55 -3.22
C GLY A 124 -4.86 2.49 -2.67
N GLY A 125 -5.32 3.59 -2.05
CA GLY A 125 -6.58 3.62 -1.31
C GLY A 125 -7.82 3.15 -2.10
N SER A 126 -7.94 3.54 -3.37
CA SER A 126 -9.04 3.07 -4.23
C SER A 126 -8.96 1.56 -4.51
N THR A 127 -7.76 1.04 -4.74
CA THR A 127 -7.54 -0.39 -5.00
C THR A 127 -7.80 -1.21 -3.76
N ILE A 128 -7.29 -0.78 -2.60
CA ILE A 128 -7.58 -1.37 -1.30
C ILE A 128 -9.09 -1.41 -1.04
N THR A 129 -9.80 -0.30 -1.29
CA THR A 129 -11.26 -0.23 -1.15
C THR A 129 -11.98 -1.23 -2.06
N SER A 130 -11.57 -1.35 -3.32
CA SER A 130 -12.13 -2.33 -4.26
C SER A 130 -11.91 -3.77 -3.79
N PHE A 131 -10.70 -4.11 -3.33
CA PHE A 131 -10.40 -5.45 -2.80
C PHE A 131 -11.17 -5.77 -1.52
N LEU A 132 -11.36 -4.79 -0.62
CA LEU A 132 -12.20 -4.93 0.56
C LEU A 132 -13.66 -5.21 0.18
N ASN A 133 -14.20 -4.48 -0.80
CA ASN A 133 -15.57 -4.67 -1.29
C ASN A 133 -15.79 -6.04 -1.97
N LEU A 134 -14.72 -6.64 -2.51
CA LEU A 134 -14.72 -7.99 -3.07
C LEU A 134 -14.44 -9.08 -2.03
N GLY A 135 -14.17 -8.73 -0.77
CA GLY A 135 -13.83 -9.68 0.28
C GLY A 135 -12.48 -10.39 0.06
N LEU A 136 -11.53 -9.73 -0.62
CA LEU A 136 -10.27 -10.35 -1.02
C LEU A 136 -9.11 -10.07 -0.06
N ILE A 137 -9.17 -9.02 0.77
CA ILE A 137 -8.11 -8.71 1.74
C ILE A 137 -8.17 -9.68 2.92
N ASN A 138 -7.03 -10.23 3.31
CA ASN A 138 -6.90 -11.12 4.47
C ASN A 138 -6.28 -10.41 5.68
N GLU A 139 -5.29 -9.55 5.45
CA GLU A 139 -4.57 -8.85 6.51
C GLU A 139 -4.34 -7.37 6.15
N MET A 140 -4.36 -6.51 7.16
CA MET A 140 -4.01 -5.10 7.01
C MET A 140 -3.03 -4.67 8.09
N THR A 141 -1.93 -4.09 7.68
CA THR A 141 -0.98 -3.38 8.53
C THR A 141 -1.09 -1.89 8.21
N ILE A 142 -1.48 -1.10 9.21
CA ILE A 142 -1.74 0.34 9.06
C ILE A 142 -0.84 1.08 10.04
N THR A 143 0.09 1.88 9.51
CA THR A 143 0.99 2.73 10.29
C THR A 143 0.44 4.16 10.35
N LYS A 144 -0.02 4.59 11.51
CA LYS A 144 -0.54 5.94 11.75
C LYS A 144 0.59 6.88 12.15
N ALA A 145 0.78 7.93 11.37
CA ALA A 145 1.66 9.04 11.70
C ALA A 145 0.97 9.99 12.70
N PRO A 146 1.74 10.64 13.59
CA PRO A 146 1.21 11.55 14.62
C PRO A 146 0.91 12.95 14.05
N ILE A 147 0.16 13.02 12.95
CA ILE A 147 -0.21 14.27 12.26
C ILE A 147 -1.68 14.23 11.82
N LEU A 148 -2.33 15.39 11.85
CA LEU A 148 -3.64 15.60 11.22
C LEU A 148 -3.42 16.39 9.93
N LEU A 149 -3.83 15.84 8.78
CA LEU A 149 -3.72 16.56 7.51
C LEU A 149 -4.92 17.49 7.27
N GLY A 150 -6.07 17.19 7.90
CA GLY A 150 -7.31 17.95 7.74
C GLY A 150 -8.01 17.79 6.38
N GLY A 151 -7.39 17.06 5.45
CA GLY A 151 -7.92 16.79 4.12
C GLY A 151 -6.87 16.11 3.23
N GLY A 152 -7.33 15.40 2.21
CA GLY A 152 -6.45 14.69 1.29
C GLY A 152 -7.10 13.47 0.66
N ILE A 153 -6.25 12.57 0.17
CA ILE A 153 -6.69 11.27 -0.35
C ILE A 153 -6.90 10.34 0.83
N ALA A 154 -8.14 9.93 1.09
CA ALA A 154 -8.47 9.02 2.18
C ALA A 154 -7.96 7.60 1.91
N LEU A 155 -7.58 6.88 2.96
CA LEU A 155 -7.21 5.46 2.86
C LEU A 155 -8.36 4.60 2.33
N PHE A 156 -9.56 4.81 2.88
CA PHE A 156 -10.76 4.06 2.53
C PHE A 156 -11.77 4.96 1.82
N GLY A 157 -12.35 4.44 0.74
CA GLY A 157 -13.58 4.96 0.15
C GLY A 157 -14.83 4.34 0.76
N SER A 158 -15.93 4.40 0.02
CA SER A 158 -17.19 3.77 0.44
C SER A 158 -17.08 2.24 0.44
N LEU A 159 -17.44 1.64 1.57
CA LEU A 159 -17.58 0.19 1.71
C LEU A 159 -19.03 -0.23 1.51
N ASN A 160 -19.25 -1.35 0.83
CA ASN A 160 -20.58 -1.90 0.55
C ASN A 160 -21.25 -2.50 1.79
N GLN A 161 -20.45 -2.81 2.82
CA GLN A 161 -20.89 -3.39 4.09
C GLN A 161 -19.90 -3.05 5.20
N GLN A 162 -20.31 -3.28 6.44
CA GLN A 162 -19.38 -3.25 7.57
C GLN A 162 -18.46 -4.46 7.50
N ILE A 163 -17.15 -4.21 7.61
CA ILE A 163 -16.12 -5.25 7.62
C ILE A 163 -15.54 -5.30 9.03
N ARG A 164 -15.54 -6.49 9.63
CA ARG A 164 -14.99 -6.69 10.97
C ARG A 164 -13.48 -6.96 10.88
N LEU A 165 -12.76 -6.39 11.83
CA LEU A 165 -11.33 -6.61 12.01
C LEU A 165 -11.11 -7.45 13.26
N GLU A 166 -10.21 -8.42 13.16
CA GLU A 166 -9.96 -9.41 14.19
C GLU A 166 -8.45 -9.53 14.47
N GLU A 167 -8.10 -10.20 15.57
CA GLU A 167 -6.71 -10.47 15.95
C GLU A 167 -5.83 -9.19 15.94
N ALA A 168 -6.31 -8.15 16.61
CA ALA A 168 -5.64 -6.86 16.64
C ALA A 168 -4.30 -6.91 17.37
N GLU A 169 -3.24 -6.48 16.70
CA GLU A 169 -1.93 -6.20 17.27
C GLU A 169 -1.60 -4.71 17.09
N ALA A 170 -0.86 -4.13 18.04
CA ALA A 170 -0.45 -2.74 17.98
C ALA A 170 0.96 -2.54 18.54
N ILE A 171 1.76 -1.74 17.83
CA ILE A 171 3.11 -1.35 18.22
C ILE A 171 3.17 0.18 18.16
N ALA A 172 3.63 0.79 19.26
CA ALA A 172 3.99 2.21 19.28
C ALA A 172 5.51 2.33 19.11
N PHE A 173 5.94 3.06 18.08
CA PHE A 173 7.35 3.28 17.80
C PHE A 173 7.90 4.50 18.54
N PRO A 174 9.22 4.55 18.81
CA PRO A 174 9.87 5.69 19.44
C PRO A 174 9.66 7.04 18.75
N ASN A 175 9.41 7.04 17.43
CA ASN A 175 9.15 8.26 16.66
C ASN A 175 7.67 8.71 16.69
N ASN A 176 6.86 8.16 17.61
CA ASN A 176 5.43 8.42 17.82
C ASN A 176 4.47 7.87 16.75
N PHE A 177 4.96 7.06 15.80
CA PHE A 177 4.07 6.32 14.91
C PHE A 177 3.44 5.14 15.65
N ILE A 178 2.19 4.82 15.31
CA ILE A 178 1.48 3.64 15.82
C ILE A 178 1.16 2.73 14.65
N GLN A 179 1.70 1.52 14.64
CA GLN A 179 1.32 0.50 13.67
C GLN A 179 0.34 -0.47 14.28
N THR A 180 -0.74 -0.71 13.56
CA THR A 180 -1.75 -1.70 13.93
C THR A 180 -1.86 -2.75 12.85
N LYS A 181 -1.97 -4.01 13.25
CA LYS A 181 -2.19 -5.14 12.36
C LYS A 181 -3.53 -5.81 12.69
N TYR A 182 -4.25 -6.20 11.65
CA TYR A 182 -5.53 -6.89 11.77
C TYR A 182 -5.62 -8.03 10.76
N LYS A 183 -6.35 -9.08 11.12
CA LYS A 183 -7.01 -9.95 10.15
C LYS A 183 -8.36 -9.35 9.74
N VAL A 184 -8.71 -9.58 8.48
CA VAL A 184 -9.98 -9.15 7.89
C VAL A 184 -10.89 -10.36 7.74
N SER A 185 -12.10 -10.27 8.29
CA SER A 185 -13.13 -11.34 8.29
C SER A 185 -14.20 -11.11 7.24
#